data_AF-A0A2U2RGP9-F1
#
_entry.id   AF-A0A2U2RGP9-F1
#
_cell.length_a   1.000
_cell.length_b   1.000
_cell.length_c   1.000
_cell.angle_alpha   90.00
_cell.angle_beta   90.00
_cell.angle_gamma   90.00
#
_symmetry.space_group_name_H-M   'P 1'
#
loop_
_entity.id
_entity.type
_entity.pdbx_description
1 polymer ?
#
loop_
_entity_poly.entity_id
_entity_poly.type
_entity_poly.pdbx_seq_one_letter_code
_entity_poly.pdbx_strand_id
1 'polypeptide(L)'
;MSFKGMDPDQGRDTAQAVKDAGDKIRDAFKDLDGTVQGVEWEGPDADKFKEDWSSFTSQSLDSLVEAFQTHGKDLENQADQQDDTSNSNA
;
A
#
# COMPACT_ATOMS: atom_id res chain seq x y z
N MET A 1 -34.99 15.64 0.45
CA MET A 1 -33.55 15.98 0.63
C MET A 1 -32.77 14.71 0.34
N SER A 2 -31.82 14.74 -0.58
CA SER A 2 -30.98 13.56 -0.84
C SER A 2 -29.93 13.49 0.26
N PHE A 3 -29.83 12.34 0.94
CA PHE A 3 -28.68 12.02 1.78
C PHE A 3 -27.42 12.17 0.92
N LYS A 4 -26.43 12.94 1.41
CA LYS A 4 -25.11 13.11 0.80
C LYS A 4 -24.09 12.57 1.79
N GLY A 5 -23.39 11.50 1.41
CA GLY A 5 -22.38 10.86 2.24
C GLY A 5 -21.83 9.61 1.56
N MET A 6 -20.71 9.11 2.09
CA MET A 6 -20.19 7.78 1.79
C MET A 6 -21.07 6.72 2.48
N ASP A 7 -21.22 5.54 1.88
CA ASP A 7 -21.69 4.34 2.60
C ASP A 7 -20.54 3.87 3.51
N PRO A 8 -20.68 3.92 4.85
CA PRO A 8 -19.58 3.61 5.77
C PRO A 8 -19.03 2.19 5.59
N ASP A 9 -19.88 1.20 5.33
CA ASP A 9 -19.45 -0.18 5.17
C ASP A 9 -18.66 -0.34 3.86
N GLN A 10 -19.15 0.25 2.77
CA GLN A 10 -18.40 0.28 1.51
C GLN A 10 -17.07 1.05 1.65
N GLY A 11 -17.04 2.11 2.47
CA GLY A 11 -15.85 2.89 2.79
C GLY A 11 -14.79 2.05 3.49
N ARG A 12 -15.19 1.29 4.52
CA ARG A 12 -14.31 0.35 5.25
C ARG A 12 -13.79 -0.78 4.36
N ASP A 13 -14.64 -1.37 3.54
CA ASP A 13 -14.23 -2.40 2.58
C ASP A 13 -13.20 -1.86 1.58
N THR A 14 -13.41 -0.65 1.09
CA THR A 14 -12.47 0.02 0.17
C THR A 14 -11.16 0.35 0.88
N ALA A 15 -11.21 0.83 2.12
CA ALA A 15 -10.02 1.09 2.94
C ALA A 15 -9.18 -0.17 3.12
N GLN A 16 -9.82 -1.31 3.41
CA GLN A 16 -9.14 -2.59 3.54
C GLN A 16 -8.51 -3.02 2.22
N ALA A 17 -9.22 -2.90 1.10
CA ALA A 17 -8.69 -3.23 -0.22
C ALA A 17 -7.44 -2.40 -0.58
N VAL A 18 -7.40 -1.12 -0.19
CA VAL A 18 -6.23 -0.23 -0.40
C VAL A 18 -5.03 -0.72 0.42
N LYS A 19 -5.24 -1.08 1.70
CA LYS A 19 -4.17 -1.63 2.56
C LYS A 19 -3.64 -2.96 2.01
N ASP A 20 -4.54 -3.87 1.63
CA ASP A 20 -4.22 -5.18 1.06
C ASP A 20 -3.42 -5.05 -0.24
N ALA A 21 -3.72 -4.04 -1.06
CA ALA A 21 -2.96 -3.76 -2.27
C ALA A 21 -1.50 -3.36 -1.95
N GLY A 22 -1.29 -2.54 -0.92
CA GLY A 22 0.05 -2.19 -0.44
C GLY A 22 0.85 -3.41 0.00
N ASP A 23 0.23 -4.34 0.74
CA ASP A 23 0.89 -5.57 1.18
C ASP A 23 1.23 -6.50 0.00
N LYS A 24 0.31 -6.66 -0.97
CA LYS A 24 0.57 -7.43 -2.20
C LYS A 24 1.72 -6.87 -3.02
N ILE A 25 1.84 -5.54 -3.10
CA ILE A 25 2.98 -4.88 -3.75
C ILE A 25 4.26 -5.24 -3.02
N ARG A 26 4.29 -5.14 -1.68
CA ARG A 26 5.46 -5.52 -0.87
C ARG A 26 5.90 -6.96 -1.14
N ASP A 27 4.97 -7.90 -1.17
CA ASP A 27 5.25 -9.31 -1.43
C ASP A 27 5.81 -9.53 -2.84
N ALA A 28 5.20 -8.92 -3.87
CA ALA A 28 5.68 -9.02 -5.24
C ALA A 28 7.11 -8.48 -5.41
N PHE A 29 7.44 -7.38 -4.72
CA PHE A 29 8.81 -6.85 -4.73
C PHE A 29 9.80 -7.76 -4.01
N LYS A 30 9.40 -8.40 -2.91
CA LYS A 30 10.24 -9.37 -2.21
C LYS A 30 10.57 -10.58 -3.09
N ASP A 31 9.59 -11.09 -3.84
CA ASP A 31 9.79 -12.19 -4.78
C ASP A 31 10.73 -11.79 -5.92
N LEU A 32 10.57 -10.57 -6.44
CA LEU A 32 11.42 -10.01 -7.48
C LEU A 32 12.85 -9.78 -6.98
N ASP A 33 13.02 -9.25 -5.77
CA ASP A 33 14.33 -9.08 -5.15
C ASP A 33 15.04 -10.42 -5.00
N GLY A 34 14.35 -11.45 -4.49
CA GLY A 34 14.90 -12.80 -4.43
C GLY A 34 15.35 -13.34 -5.79
N THR A 35 14.59 -13.05 -6.85
CA THR A 35 14.96 -13.41 -8.23
C THR A 35 16.22 -12.67 -8.69
N VAL A 36 16.33 -11.37 -8.43
CA VAL A 36 17.50 -10.54 -8.79
C VAL A 36 18.75 -10.98 -8.03
N GLN A 37 18.64 -11.20 -6.72
CA GLN A 37 19.76 -11.65 -5.89
C GLN A 37 20.21 -13.08 -6.26
N GLY A 38 19.27 -13.92 -6.70
CA GLY A 38 19.51 -15.32 -7.07
C GLY A 38 20.13 -15.54 -8.46
N VAL A 39 20.34 -14.48 -9.27
CA VAL A 39 21.00 -14.62 -10.57
C VAL A 39 22.46 -15.04 -10.36
N GLU A 40 22.84 -16.16 -10.97
CA GLU A 40 24.22 -16.65 -11.10
C GLU A 40 25.01 -15.78 -12.10
N TRP A 41 25.22 -14.52 -11.73
CA TRP A 41 26.01 -13.54 -12.48
C TRP A 41 27.05 -12.92 -11.53
N GLU A 42 28.32 -13.10 -11.88
CA GLU A 42 29.46 -12.62 -11.12
C GLU A 42 30.25 -11.59 -11.93
N GLY A 43 30.80 -10.59 -11.25
CA GLY A 43 31.63 -9.54 -11.83
C GLY A 43 31.18 -8.14 -11.44
N PRO A 44 31.99 -7.11 -11.75
CA PRO A 44 31.76 -5.74 -11.30
C PRO A 44 30.44 -5.14 -11.81
N ASP A 45 29.98 -5.55 -12.99
CA ASP A 45 28.69 -5.12 -13.53
C ASP A 45 27.52 -5.74 -12.76
N ALA A 46 27.66 -6.99 -12.31
CA ALA A 46 26.67 -7.68 -11.49
C ALA A 46 26.54 -7.02 -10.11
N ASP A 47 27.69 -6.71 -9.50
CA ASP A 47 27.75 -6.02 -8.21
C ASP A 47 27.09 -4.64 -8.31
N LYS A 48 27.44 -3.86 -9.35
CA LYS A 48 26.85 -2.55 -9.61
C LYS A 48 25.33 -2.63 -9.79
N PHE A 49 24.86 -3.60 -10.58
CA PHE A 49 23.43 -3.78 -10.81
C PHE A 49 22.68 -4.15 -9.52
N LYS A 50 23.21 -5.06 -8.71
CA LYS A 50 22.61 -5.47 -7.43
C LYS A 50 22.57 -4.32 -6.42
N GLU A 51 23.61 -3.48 -6.40
CA GLU A 51 23.65 -2.27 -5.57
C GLU A 51 22.61 -1.24 -6.00
N ASP A 52 22.57 -0.92 -7.30
CA ASP A 52 21.59 0.01 -7.89
C ASP A 52 20.15 -0.49 -7.63
N TRP A 53 19.91 -1.80 -7.78
CA TRP A 53 18.63 -2.45 -7.50
C TRP A 53 18.19 -2.34 -6.04
N SER A 54 19.09 -2.64 -5.09
CA SER A 54 18.80 -2.57 -3.66
C SER A 54 18.48 -1.13 -3.22
N SER A 55 19.20 -0.15 -3.78
CA SER A 55 18.98 1.27 -3.50
C SER A 55 17.62 1.73 -4.03
N PHE A 56 17.28 1.37 -5.27
CA PHE A 56 15.99 1.69 -5.88
C PHE A 56 14.81 1.09 -5.10
N THR A 57 14.91 -0.19 -4.75
CA THR A 57 13.81 -0.96 -4.15
C THR A 57 13.52 -0.48 -2.73
N SER A 58 14.54 -0.27 -1.89
CA SER A 58 14.35 0.16 -0.50
C SER A 58 13.60 1.50 -0.37
N GLN A 59 14.03 2.55 -1.08
CA GLN A 59 13.42 3.87 -0.96
C GLN A 59 12.02 3.94 -1.57
N SER A 60 11.85 3.34 -2.76
CA SER A 60 10.61 3.49 -3.52
C SER A 60 9.49 2.61 -2.96
N LEU A 61 9.82 1.40 -2.52
CA LEU A 61 8.84 0.44 -2.02
C LEU A 61 8.25 0.86 -0.68
N ASP A 62 9.11 1.20 0.28
CA ASP A 62 8.65 1.58 1.63
C ASP A 62 7.75 2.81 1.57
N SER A 63 8.17 3.83 0.80
CA SER A 63 7.38 5.05 0.58
C SER A 63 6.01 4.76 -0.06
N LEU A 64 5.97 3.87 -1.05
CA LEU A 64 4.74 3.50 -1.74
C LEU A 64 3.79 2.75 -0.79
N VAL A 65 4.30 1.76 -0.09
CA VAL A 65 3.53 0.94 0.84
C VAL A 65 3.00 1.80 2.00
N GLU A 66 3.81 2.70 2.55
CA GLU A 66 3.39 3.65 3.57
C GLU A 66 2.27 4.57 3.07
N ALA A 67 2.33 5.02 1.81
CA ALA A 67 1.26 5.82 1.21
C ALA A 67 -0.06 5.04 1.12
N PHE A 68 -0.03 3.76 0.70
CA PHE A 68 -1.22 2.91 0.69
C PHE A 68 -1.81 2.72 2.10
N GLN A 69 -0.96 2.46 3.09
CA GLN A 69 -1.40 2.28 4.48
C GLN A 69 -2.01 3.56 5.05
N THR A 70 -1.40 4.71 4.76
CA THR A 70 -1.90 6.03 5.18
C THR A 70 -3.25 6.33 4.56
N HIS A 71 -3.37 6.21 3.24
CA HIS A 71 -4.63 6.49 2.55
C HIS A 71 -5.75 5.52 2.93
N GLY A 72 -5.43 4.23 3.13
CA GLY A 72 -6.38 3.25 3.63
C GLY A 72 -6.90 3.63 5.03
N LYS A 73 -6.00 4.02 5.94
CA LYS A 73 -6.37 4.48 7.28
C LYS A 73 -7.20 5.77 7.26
N ASP A 74 -6.85 6.73 6.40
CA ASP A 74 -7.61 7.97 6.26
C ASP A 74 -9.04 7.70 5.78
N LEU A 75 -9.20 6.77 4.83
CA LEU A 75 -10.51 6.38 4.31
C LEU A 75 -11.35 5.66 5.38
N GLU A 76 -10.75 4.75 6.15
CA GLU A 76 -11.41 4.09 7.29
C GLU A 76 -11.89 5.12 8.33
N ASN A 77 -11.04 6.07 8.70
CA ASN A 77 -11.41 7.15 9.63
C ASN A 77 -12.57 8.00 9.11
N GLN A 78 -12.62 8.29 7.80
CA GLN A 78 -13.72 9.03 7.19
C GLN A 78 -15.03 8.23 7.22
N ALA A 79 -14.96 6.92 6.97
CA ALA A 79 -16.12 6.04 7.05
C ALA A 79 -16.69 6.00 8.48
N ASP A 80 -15.83 5.87 9.49
CA ASP A 80 -16.24 5.87 10.90
C ASP A 80 -16.87 7.21 11.33
N GLN A 81 -16.28 8.33 10.93
CA GLN A 81 -16.85 9.65 11.19
C GLN A 81 -18.23 9.84 10.53
N GLN A 82 -18.41 9.31 9.32
CA GLN A 82 -19.68 9.37 8.60
C GLN A 82 -20.77 8.55 9.32
N ASP A 83 -20.41 7.37 9.84
CA ASP A 83 -21.31 6.50 10.59
C ASP A 83 -21.73 7.15 11.92
N ASP A 84 -20.78 7.68 12.69
CA ASP A 84 -21.03 8.43 13.93
C ASP A 84 -21.93 9.65 13.70
N THR A 85 -21.66 10.41 12.63
CA THR A 85 -22.48 11.59 12.29
C THR A 85 -23.88 11.20 11.84
N SER A 86 -24.02 10.10 11.11
CA SER A 86 -25.32 9.63 10.62
C SER A 86 -26.17 9.05 11.76
N ASN A 87 -25.56 8.33 12.69
CA ASN A 87 -26.23 7.78 13.89
C ASN A 87 -26.56 8.84 14.95
N SER A 88 -25.78 9.91 15.04
CA SER A 88 -26.05 11.03 15.97
C SER A 88 -27.13 12.01 15.48
N ASN A 89 -27.47 11.96 14.18
CA ASN A 89 -28.52 12.78 13.58
C ASN A 89 -29.80 11.98 13.23
N ALA A 90 -29.89 10.71 13.64
CA ALA A 90 -31.05 9.82 13.48
C ALA A 90 -31.87 9.73 14.78
#